data_AF-A0A9X8DTR6-F1
#
_entry.id   AF-A0A9X8DTR6-F1
#
_cell.length_a   1.000
_cell.length_b   1.000
_cell.length_c   1.000
_cell.angle_alpha   90.00
_cell.angle_beta   90.00
_cell.angle_gamma   90.00
#
_symmetry.space_group_name_H-M   'P 1'
#
loop_
_entity.id
_entity.type
_entity.pdbx_description
1 polymer ?
#
loop_
_entity_poly.entity_id
_entity_poly.type
_entity_poly.pdbx_seq_one_letter_code
_entity_poly.pdbx_strand_id
1 'polypeptide(L)'
;MLVNTRFGLYKFEETEAAVSPYTAFTFYQLDQKCPLLIGSWLTANGFNAHDQSGGSNGLVGFTKLAYFDKTGALLKYTTLDDVRTIVEYKLIHASSTHLTPEFRTANWNLFGKRIDGEEVEPTREKFCVA
;
A
#
# COMPACT_ATOMS: atom_id res chain seq x y z
N MET A 1 -50.78 13.58 29.72
CA MET A 1 -50.11 12.62 30.62
C MET A 1 -48.66 13.08 30.73
N LEU A 2 -48.28 13.62 31.88
CA LEU A 2 -46.94 14.12 32.18
C LEU A 2 -46.05 12.93 32.54
N VAL A 3 -44.95 12.74 31.81
CA VAL A 3 -43.77 12.05 32.33
C VAL A 3 -42.59 13.00 32.14
N ASN A 4 -42.13 13.50 33.28
CA ASN A 4 -40.96 14.33 33.46
C ASN A 4 -39.77 13.38 33.63
N THR A 5 -38.81 13.42 32.71
CA THR A 5 -37.51 12.76 32.92
C THR A 5 -36.42 13.74 32.52
N ARG A 6 -35.80 14.34 33.53
CA ARG A 6 -34.55 15.12 33.41
C ARG A 6 -33.46 14.23 32.83
N PHE A 7 -32.98 14.52 31.64
CA PHE A 7 -31.63 14.14 31.22
C PHE A 7 -30.80 15.42 31.15
N GLY A 8 -29.81 15.50 32.06
CA GLY A 8 -28.89 16.62 32.12
C GLY A 8 -28.14 16.78 30.80
N LEU A 9 -27.97 18.03 30.38
CA LEU A 9 -27.05 18.41 29.30
C LEU A 9 -25.63 18.09 29.77
N TYR A 10 -25.16 16.88 29.49
CA TYR A 10 -23.73 16.60 29.51
C TYR A 10 -23.11 17.43 28.38
N LYS A 11 -22.40 18.50 28.74
CA LYS A 11 -21.42 19.12 27.83
C LYS A 11 -20.40 18.02 27.51
N PHE A 12 -20.47 17.46 26.31
CA PHE A 12 -19.29 16.87 25.72
C PHE A 12 -18.36 18.05 25.45
N GLU A 13 -17.31 18.19 26.27
CA GLU A 13 -16.12 18.90 25.81
C GLU A 13 -15.64 18.12 24.58
N GLU A 14 -15.88 18.73 23.42
CA GLU A 14 -15.30 18.31 22.16
C GLU A 14 -13.80 18.55 22.32
N THR A 15 -13.09 17.55 22.82
CA THR A 15 -11.63 17.56 22.84
C THR A 15 -11.21 17.74 21.39
N GLU A 16 -10.54 18.85 21.07
CA GLU A 16 -9.94 19.07 19.75
C GLU A 16 -9.24 17.77 19.36
N ALA A 17 -9.81 17.07 18.38
CA ALA A 17 -9.20 15.86 17.86
C ALA A 17 -7.83 16.29 17.36
N ALA A 18 -6.77 15.81 18.01
CA ALA A 18 -5.40 16.06 17.59
C ALA A 18 -5.36 15.84 16.07
N VAL A 19 -5.05 16.90 15.32
CA VAL A 19 -5.08 16.87 13.85
C VAL A 19 -4.17 15.71 13.44
N SER A 20 -4.78 14.63 12.96
CA SER A 20 -4.05 13.44 12.54
C SER A 20 -3.02 13.90 11.49
N PRO A 21 -1.72 13.55 11.64
CA PRO A 21 -0.71 13.88 10.64
C PRO A 21 -0.97 13.16 9.30
N TYR A 22 -1.97 12.28 9.26
CA TYR A 22 -2.38 11.52 8.08
C TYR A 22 -3.78 11.90 7.66
N THR A 23 -3.96 12.06 6.35
CA THR A 23 -5.29 12.05 5.74
C THR A 23 -5.79 10.61 5.75
N ALA A 24 -6.91 10.37 6.43
CA ALA A 24 -7.54 9.06 6.52
C ALA A 24 -8.74 8.98 5.58
N PHE A 25 -8.90 7.83 4.93
CA PHE A 25 -10.05 7.53 4.06
C PHE A 25 -10.63 6.17 4.39
N THR A 26 -11.93 5.99 4.16
CA THR A 26 -12.54 4.66 4.15
C THR A 26 -12.17 3.91 2.87
N PHE A 27 -12.31 2.57 2.87
CA PHE A 27 -12.12 1.77 1.65
C PHE A 27 -13.01 2.24 0.49
N TYR A 28 -14.27 2.57 0.78
CA TYR A 28 -15.19 3.15 -0.20
C TYR A 28 -14.66 4.45 -0.81
N GLN A 29 -14.19 5.39 0.01
CA GLN A 29 -13.62 6.64 -0.49
C GLN A 29 -12.37 6.41 -1.36
N LEU A 30 -11.57 5.40 -1.06
CA LEU A 30 -10.37 5.05 -1.83
C LEU A 30 -10.70 4.37 -3.15
N ASP A 31 -11.73 3.53 -3.19
CA ASP A 31 -12.23 2.94 -4.42
C ASP A 31 -12.70 4.03 -5.39
N GLN A 32 -13.43 5.03 -4.89
CA GLN A 32 -13.86 6.17 -5.70
C GLN A 32 -12.69 7.05 -6.18
N LYS A 33 -11.70 7.29 -5.31
CA LYS A 33 -10.58 8.19 -5.62
C LYS A 33 -9.51 7.54 -6.50
N CYS A 34 -9.22 6.26 -6.29
CA CYS A 34 -8.11 5.54 -6.92
C CYS A 34 -8.55 4.11 -7.32
N PRO A 35 -9.57 3.96 -8.18
CA PRO A 35 -10.20 2.66 -8.46
C PRO A 35 -9.22 1.63 -9.04
N LEU A 36 -8.36 2.05 -9.96
CA LEU A 36 -7.40 1.15 -10.62
C LEU A 36 -6.18 0.80 -9.75
N LEU A 37 -5.92 1.57 -8.69
CA LEU A 37 -4.72 1.45 -7.86
C LEU A 37 -5.03 0.83 -6.50
N ILE A 38 -5.84 1.51 -5.71
CA ILE A 38 -6.11 1.12 -4.33
C ILE A 38 -7.39 0.31 -4.27
N GLY A 39 -8.44 0.72 -5.00
CA GLY A 39 -9.71 -0.01 -5.06
C GLY A 39 -9.54 -1.44 -5.55
N SER A 40 -8.90 -1.61 -6.71
CA SER A 40 -8.58 -2.92 -7.29
C SER A 40 -7.76 -3.79 -6.34
N TRP A 41 -6.75 -3.23 -5.66
CA TRP A 41 -5.94 -3.96 -4.69
C TRP A 41 -6.75 -4.39 -3.47
N LEU A 42 -7.58 -3.50 -2.92
CA LEU A 42 -8.45 -3.81 -1.78
C LEU A 42 -9.39 -4.96 -2.13
N THR A 43 -10.10 -4.87 -3.27
CA THR A 43 -11.00 -5.92 -3.72
C THR A 43 -10.27 -7.24 -3.98
N ALA A 44 -9.09 -7.20 -4.63
CA ALA A 44 -8.28 -8.38 -4.89
C ALA A 44 -7.77 -9.08 -3.61
N ASN A 45 -7.65 -8.33 -2.50
CA ASN A 45 -7.25 -8.86 -1.19
C ASN A 45 -8.45 -9.14 -0.27
N GLY A 46 -9.68 -9.14 -0.81
CA GLY A 46 -10.90 -9.53 -0.08
C GLY A 46 -11.51 -8.42 0.79
N PHE A 47 -11.06 -7.17 0.66
CA PHE A 47 -11.69 -6.04 1.35
C PHE A 47 -12.97 -5.61 0.65
N ASN A 48 -13.99 -5.24 1.42
CA ASN A 48 -15.23 -4.67 0.88
C ASN A 48 -15.01 -3.18 0.57
N ALA A 49 -14.59 -2.89 -0.67
CA ALA A 49 -14.32 -1.53 -1.13
C ALA A 49 -15.53 -0.84 -1.79
N HIS A 50 -16.55 -1.59 -2.21
CA HIS A 50 -17.66 -1.05 -3.02
C HIS A 50 -18.91 -0.72 -2.21
N ASP A 51 -19.07 -1.28 -1.00
CA ASP A 51 -20.23 -1.01 -0.16
C ASP A 51 -19.92 0.08 0.87
N GLN A 52 -20.70 1.16 0.83
CA GLN A 52 -20.63 2.25 1.81
C GLN A 52 -21.18 1.84 3.19
N SER A 53 -21.96 0.76 3.25
CA SER A 53 -22.86 0.44 4.37
C SER A 53 -22.63 -0.92 5.06
N GLY A 54 -21.75 -1.79 4.56
CA GLY A 54 -21.83 -3.24 4.89
C GLY A 54 -20.59 -4.01 5.34
N GLY A 55 -19.46 -3.39 5.71
CA GLY A 55 -18.40 -4.18 6.35
C GLY A 55 -17.11 -3.41 6.62
N SER A 56 -16.58 -3.56 7.84
CA SER A 56 -15.32 -2.96 8.34
C SER A 56 -14.96 -1.64 7.66
N ASN A 57 -15.45 -0.52 8.21
CA ASN A 57 -15.09 0.83 7.79
C ASN A 57 -13.65 1.17 8.24
N GLY A 58 -12.70 0.33 7.83
CA GLY A 58 -11.28 0.52 8.11
C GLY A 58 -10.85 1.86 7.58
N LEU A 59 -10.34 2.71 8.48
CA LEU A 59 -9.69 3.94 8.09
C LEU A 59 -8.27 3.60 7.65
N VAL A 60 -7.91 4.03 6.44
CA VAL A 60 -6.55 3.93 5.91
C VAL A 60 -5.91 5.29 5.97
N GLY A 61 -4.86 5.43 6.76
CA GLY A 61 -4.04 6.64 6.83
C GLY A 61 -2.96 6.63 5.74
N PHE A 62 -2.79 7.74 5.04
CA PHE A 62 -1.73 7.91 4.04
C PHE A 62 -0.68 8.92 4.50
N THR A 63 0.59 8.53 4.39
CA THR A 63 1.74 9.43 4.55
C THR A 63 1.93 10.35 3.35
N LYS A 64 1.60 9.87 2.13
CA LYS A 64 1.79 10.61 0.86
C LYS A 64 0.68 10.34 -0.14
N LEU A 65 -0.50 10.89 0.09
CA LEU A 65 -1.65 10.70 -0.81
C LEU A 65 -1.37 11.15 -2.26
N ALA A 66 -0.67 12.28 -2.43
CA ALA A 66 -0.32 12.83 -3.74
C ALA A 66 0.57 11.90 -4.61
N TYR A 67 1.18 10.87 -4.01
CA TYR A 67 1.87 9.84 -4.76
C TYR A 67 0.91 9.10 -5.69
N PHE A 68 -0.27 8.70 -5.18
CA PHE A 68 -1.26 7.96 -5.95
C PHE A 68 -1.87 8.79 -7.07
N ASP A 69 -2.08 10.10 -6.86
CA ASP A 69 -2.55 11.00 -7.91
C ASP A 69 -1.54 11.05 -9.09
N LYS A 70 -0.24 11.15 -8.78
CA LYS A 70 0.84 11.12 -9.78
C LYS A 70 0.97 9.76 -10.46
N THR A 71 0.88 8.66 -9.71
CA THR A 71 0.92 7.32 -10.27
C THR A 71 -0.27 7.08 -11.20
N GLY A 72 -1.48 7.51 -10.81
CA GLY A 72 -2.66 7.41 -11.65
C GLY A 72 -2.51 8.20 -12.95
N ALA A 73 -1.92 9.41 -12.88
CA ALA A 73 -1.60 10.20 -14.07
C ALA A 73 -0.59 9.49 -14.98
N LEU A 74 0.48 8.92 -14.43
CA LEU A 74 1.48 8.17 -15.20
C LEU A 74 0.87 6.94 -15.88
N LEU A 75 0.06 6.17 -15.15
CA LEU A 75 -0.56 4.94 -15.67
C LEU A 75 -1.50 5.21 -16.86
N LYS A 76 -2.20 6.35 -16.89
CA LYS A 76 -3.05 6.73 -18.03
C LYS A 76 -2.29 6.85 -19.36
N TYR A 77 -0.99 7.13 -19.30
CA TYR A 77 -0.12 7.29 -20.46
C TYR A 77 0.85 6.12 -20.67
N THR A 78 0.78 5.09 -19.83
CA THR A 78 1.66 3.92 -19.91
C THR A 78 0.92 2.81 -20.64
N THR A 79 1.57 2.13 -21.59
CA THR A 79 0.93 1.02 -22.30
C THR A 79 0.77 -0.19 -21.37
N LEU A 80 -0.19 -1.08 -21.66
CA LEU A 80 -0.36 -2.30 -20.88
C LEU A 80 0.90 -3.19 -20.91
N ASP A 81 1.61 -3.20 -22.03
CA ASP A 81 2.86 -3.96 -22.20
C ASP A 81 4.00 -3.41 -21.33
N ASP A 82 4.12 -2.08 -21.25
CA ASP A 82 5.07 -1.42 -20.34
C ASP A 82 4.73 -1.70 -18.87
N VAL A 83 3.44 -1.60 -18.50
CA VAL A 83 2.99 -1.94 -17.13
C VAL A 83 3.33 -3.38 -16.81
N ARG A 84 3.05 -4.31 -17.72
CA ARG A 84 3.38 -5.73 -17.56
C ARG A 84 4.87 -5.93 -17.35
N THR A 85 5.70 -5.32 -18.20
CA THR A 85 7.16 -5.40 -18.10
C THR A 85 7.66 -4.91 -16.74
N ILE A 86 7.14 -3.79 -16.24
CA ILE A 86 7.51 -3.24 -14.92
C ILE A 86 7.12 -4.21 -13.79
N VAL A 87 5.91 -4.78 -13.85
CA VAL A 87 5.41 -5.71 -12.82
C VAL A 87 6.19 -7.02 -12.85
N GLU A 88 6.47 -7.59 -14.02
CA GLU A 88 7.28 -8.80 -14.19
C GLU A 88 8.70 -8.58 -13.65
N TYR A 89 9.34 -7.46 -14.00
CA TYR A 89 10.64 -7.11 -13.45
C TYR A 89 10.61 -7.02 -11.92
N LYS A 90 9.62 -6.34 -11.33
CA LYS A 90 9.49 -6.23 -9.86
C LYS A 90 9.36 -7.58 -9.18
N LEU A 91 8.56 -8.48 -9.75
CA LEU A 91 8.38 -9.83 -9.21
C LEU A 91 9.68 -10.64 -9.26
N ILE A 92 10.36 -10.62 -10.41
CA ILE A 92 11.65 -11.30 -10.59
C ILE A 92 12.68 -10.70 -9.65
N HIS A 93 12.77 -9.38 -9.55
CA HIS A 93 13.72 -8.69 -8.65
C HIS A 93 13.48 -9.09 -7.19
N ALA A 94 12.24 -9.02 -6.70
CA ALA A 94 11.89 -9.42 -5.34
C ALA A 94 12.18 -10.89 -5.05
N SER A 95 12.04 -11.76 -6.05
CA SER A 95 12.24 -13.20 -5.90
C SER A 95 13.67 -13.65 -6.19
N SER A 96 14.48 -12.82 -6.85
CA SER A 96 15.73 -13.23 -7.52
C SER A 96 16.73 -13.95 -6.62
N THR A 97 16.78 -13.60 -5.34
CA THR A 97 17.66 -14.25 -4.34
C THR A 97 17.25 -15.69 -3.99
N HIS A 98 16.01 -16.06 -4.28
CA HIS A 98 15.43 -17.40 -4.04
C HIS A 98 15.32 -18.26 -5.31
N LEU A 99 15.69 -17.71 -6.47
CA LEU A 99 15.64 -18.41 -7.75
C LEU A 99 16.94 -19.18 -7.99
N THR A 100 17.25 -19.45 -9.27
CA THR A 100 18.48 -20.13 -9.66
C THR A 100 19.71 -19.26 -9.35
N PRO A 101 20.92 -19.84 -9.25
CA PRO A 101 22.14 -19.08 -9.04
C PRO A 101 22.34 -17.96 -10.06
N GLU A 102 21.93 -18.14 -11.31
CA GLU A 102 22.06 -17.14 -12.37
C GLU A 102 21.25 -15.87 -12.05
N PHE A 103 20.01 -16.02 -11.59
CA PHE A 103 19.17 -14.88 -11.18
C PHE A 103 19.73 -14.20 -9.94
N ARG A 104 20.22 -14.97 -8.96
CA ARG A 104 20.81 -14.44 -7.74
C ARG A 104 22.07 -13.63 -8.04
N THR A 105 23.00 -14.19 -8.82
CA THR A 105 24.24 -13.52 -9.23
C THR A 105 23.96 -12.30 -10.11
N ALA A 106 22.98 -12.36 -11.02
CA ALA A 106 22.58 -11.19 -11.82
C ALA A 106 22.03 -10.05 -10.95
N ASN A 107 21.19 -10.37 -9.96
CA ASN A 107 20.71 -9.39 -8.98
C ASN A 107 21.87 -8.80 -8.16
N TRP A 108 22.72 -9.66 -7.60
CA TRP A 108 23.86 -9.25 -6.81
C TRP A 108 24.84 -8.35 -7.59
N ASN A 109 25.12 -8.67 -8.86
CA ASN A 109 26.00 -7.85 -9.70
C ASN A 109 25.53 -6.40 -9.85
N LEU A 110 24.23 -6.15 -9.89
CA LEU A 110 23.68 -4.81 -9.98
C LEU A 110 23.51 -4.17 -8.59
N PHE A 111 22.80 -4.84 -7.68
CA PHE A 111 22.41 -4.26 -6.40
C PHE A 111 23.54 -4.37 -5.38
N GLY A 112 24.00 -5.59 -5.07
CA GLY A 112 25.09 -5.79 -4.11
C GLY A 112 26.41 -5.15 -4.57
N LYS A 113 26.93 -5.55 -5.74
CA LYS A 113 28.26 -5.14 -6.19
C LYS A 113 28.32 -3.69 -6.65
N ARG A 114 27.40 -3.25 -7.52
CA ARG A 114 27.50 -1.93 -8.15
C ARG A 114 26.85 -0.81 -7.35
N ILE A 115 25.72 -1.07 -6.68
CA ILE A 115 24.99 -0.06 -5.91
C ILE A 115 25.50 -0.04 -4.46
N ASP A 116 25.60 -1.20 -3.82
CA ASP A 116 25.96 -1.32 -2.40
C ASP A 116 27.47 -1.46 -2.17
N GLY A 117 28.25 -1.69 -3.23
CA GLY A 117 29.73 -1.75 -3.18
C GLY A 117 30.28 -3.05 -2.59
N GLU A 118 29.49 -4.13 -2.58
CA GLU A 118 29.94 -5.43 -2.08
C GLU A 118 31.02 -6.05 -2.97
N GLU A 119 32.08 -6.56 -2.35
CA GLU A 119 33.19 -7.20 -3.08
C GLU A 119 32.91 -8.67 -3.42
N VAL A 120 32.11 -9.37 -2.60
CA VAL A 120 31.90 -10.82 -2.69
C VAL A 120 30.41 -11.15 -2.53
N GLU A 121 29.89 -11.97 -3.45
CA GLU A 121 28.51 -12.48 -3.37
C GLU A 121 28.35 -13.37 -2.13
N PRO A 122 27.32 -13.14 -1.28
CA PRO A 122 27.02 -14.01 -0.15
C PRO A 122 26.83 -15.47 -0.57
N THR A 123 27.37 -16.41 0.21
CA THR A 123 27.12 -17.83 -0.03
C THR A 123 25.66 -18.18 0.23
N ARG A 124 25.22 -19.33 -0.30
CA ARG A 124 23.85 -19.79 -0.07
C ARG A 124 23.58 -20.06 1.42
N GLU A 125 24.56 -20.61 2.13
CA GLU A 125 24.44 -20.82 3.58
C GLU A 125 24.27 -19.49 4.33
N LYS A 126 25.09 -18.48 3.99
CA LYS A 126 24.99 -17.15 4.61
C LYS A 126 23.64 -16.50 4.33
N PHE A 127 23.12 -16.65 3.11
CA PHE A 127 21.80 -16.14 2.73
C PHE A 127 20.67 -16.82 3.53
N CYS A 128 20.72 -18.13 3.72
CA CYS A 128 19.64 -18.87 4.41
C CYS A 128 19.63 -18.71 5.94
N VAL A 129 20.70 -18.20 6.54
CA VAL A 129 20.81 -17.99 8.00
C VAL A 129 20.44 -16.56 8.41
N ALA A 130 20.43 -15.63 7.47
CA ALA A 130 20.13 -14.21 7.70
C ALA A 130 18.63 -13.93 7.89
#